data_AF-A0A8J7C0Q3-F1
#
_entry.id   AF-A0A8J7C0Q3-F1
#
_cell.length_a   1.000
_cell.length_b   1.000
_cell.length_c   1.000
_cell.angle_alpha   90.00
_cell.angle_beta   90.00
_cell.angle_gamma   90.00
#
_symmetry.space_group_name_H-M   'P 1'
#
loop_
_entity.id
_entity.type
_entity.pdbx_description
1 polymer ?
#
loop_
_entity_poly.entity_id
_entity_poly.type
_entity_poly.pdbx_seq_one_letter_code
_entity_poly.pdbx_strand_id
1 'polypeptide(L)'
;MVDDNEFFRDATLSICGSLEIEEAMSACVRATQEFLPVDRMFLQVFEPDLGAMRTLSIATAEGGEKVDLLTPLAEQTRDRIRRRAAAAQEDVVVIDSEDRNPVAREMLHFHGLQGSSILRMRLAT
;
A
#
# COMPACT_ATOMS: atom_id res chain seq x y z
N MET A 1 25.52 -6.61 2.68
CA MET A 1 25.18 -5.21 2.39
C MET A 1 24.34 -5.24 1.14
N VAL A 2 23.15 -4.67 1.17
CA VAL A 2 22.30 -4.54 -0.02
C VAL A 2 22.97 -3.54 -0.96
N ASP A 3 23.05 -3.84 -2.26
CA ASP A 3 23.43 -2.85 -3.27
C ASP A 3 22.20 -2.01 -3.59
N ASP A 4 22.21 -0.73 -3.19
CA ASP A 4 21.08 0.19 -3.39
C ASP A 4 20.67 0.30 -4.88
N ASN A 5 21.63 0.15 -5.80
CA ASN A 5 21.37 0.18 -7.24
C ASN A 5 20.71 -1.11 -7.72
N GLU A 6 21.08 -2.25 -7.15
CA GLU A 6 20.42 -3.54 -7.40
C GLU A 6 18.96 -3.50 -6.93
N PHE A 7 18.73 -3.09 -5.68
CA PHE A 7 17.38 -2.94 -5.12
C PHE A 7 16.51 -2.00 -5.99
N PHE A 8 17.02 -0.80 -6.29
CA PHE A 8 16.27 0.19 -7.08
C PHE A 8 15.93 -0.35 -8.47
N ARG A 9 16.89 -0.96 -9.16
CA ARG A 9 16.69 -1.51 -10.50
C ARG A 9 15.67 -2.64 -10.49
N ASP A 10 15.80 -3.58 -9.58
CA ASP A 10 14.97 -4.79 -9.57
C ASP A 10 13.54 -4.48 -9.17
N ALA A 11 13.34 -3.59 -8.17
CA ALA A 11 12.02 -3.08 -7.83
C ALA A 11 11.37 -2.32 -9.01
N THR A 12 12.12 -1.45 -9.68
CA THR A 12 11.63 -0.66 -10.82
C THR A 12 11.25 -1.54 -12.01
N LEU A 13 12.12 -2.47 -12.41
CA LEU A 13 11.84 -3.39 -13.51
C LEU A 13 10.65 -4.29 -13.21
N SER A 14 10.49 -4.71 -11.96
CA SER A 14 9.38 -5.58 -11.55
C SER A 14 8.03 -4.85 -11.61
N ILE A 15 7.94 -3.64 -11.05
CA ILE A 15 6.68 -2.88 -11.00
C ILE A 15 6.31 -2.24 -12.33
N CYS A 16 7.28 -1.93 -13.20
CA CYS A 16 7.02 -1.37 -14.53
C CYS A 16 7.02 -2.42 -15.66
N GLY A 17 7.23 -3.69 -15.33
CA GLY A 17 7.42 -4.78 -16.30
C GLY A 17 6.14 -5.36 -16.91
N SER A 18 4.97 -5.06 -16.33
CA SER A 18 3.66 -5.51 -16.85
C SER A 18 2.67 -4.35 -16.92
N LEU A 19 1.74 -4.42 -17.88
CA LEU A 19 0.58 -3.52 -17.96
C LEU A 19 -0.57 -3.99 -17.05
N GLU A 20 -0.54 -5.26 -16.62
CA GLU A 20 -1.47 -5.80 -15.64
C GLU A 20 -0.91 -5.54 -14.24
N ILE A 21 -1.53 -4.59 -13.53
CA ILE A 21 -0.99 -4.03 -12.28
C ILE A 21 -0.80 -5.08 -11.18
N GLU A 22 -1.68 -6.06 -11.11
CA GLU A 22 -1.63 -7.16 -10.15
C GLU A 22 -0.43 -8.08 -10.39
N GLU A 23 -0.08 -8.31 -11.65
CA GLU A 23 1.11 -9.10 -12.02
C GLU A 23 2.38 -8.32 -11.69
N ALA A 24 2.41 -7.03 -12.04
CA ALA A 24 3.52 -6.13 -11.74
C ALA A 24 3.74 -5.99 -10.22
N MET A 25 2.67 -5.85 -9.44
CA MET A 25 2.74 -5.81 -7.98
C MET A 25 3.24 -7.13 -7.40
N SER A 26 2.79 -8.29 -7.90
CA SER A 26 3.27 -9.60 -7.43
C SER A 26 4.75 -9.80 -7.72
N ALA A 27 5.21 -9.42 -8.92
CA ALA A 27 6.63 -9.42 -9.27
C ALA A 27 7.43 -8.50 -8.34
N CYS A 28 6.92 -7.30 -8.05
CA CYS A 28 7.55 -6.35 -7.15
C CYS A 28 7.63 -6.87 -5.70
N VAL A 29 6.60 -7.58 -5.20
CA VAL A 29 6.66 -8.25 -3.89
C VAL A 29 7.81 -9.27 -3.86
N ARG A 30 7.92 -10.14 -4.87
CA ARG A 30 9.00 -11.14 -4.95
C ARG A 30 10.38 -10.49 -4.94
N ALA A 31 10.58 -9.45 -5.76
CA ALA A 31 11.85 -8.72 -5.80
C ALA A 31 12.16 -8.02 -4.47
N THR A 32 11.15 -7.45 -3.81
CA THR A 32 11.33 -6.72 -2.54
C THR A 32 11.63 -7.66 -1.38
N GLN A 33 11.12 -8.90 -1.40
CA GLN A 33 11.33 -9.91 -0.35
C GLN A 33 12.79 -10.29 -0.12
N GLU A 34 13.67 -10.06 -1.10
CA GLU A 34 15.12 -10.26 -0.95
C GLU A 34 15.77 -9.22 -0.01
N PHE A 35 15.09 -8.09 0.21
CA PHE A 35 15.63 -6.92 0.92
C PHE A 35 14.82 -6.53 2.17
N LEU A 36 13.49 -6.70 2.14
CA LEU A 36 12.56 -6.34 3.21
C LEU A 36 11.52 -7.47 3.38
N PRO A 37 11.10 -7.82 4.61
CA PRO A 37 10.05 -8.82 4.84
C PRO A 37 8.68 -8.27 4.44
N VAL A 38 8.39 -8.27 3.13
CA VAL A 38 7.09 -7.85 2.58
C VAL A 38 6.22 -9.08 2.35
N ASP A 39 5.06 -9.10 3.00
CA ASP A 39 4.08 -10.18 2.83
C ASP A 39 3.08 -9.88 1.72
N ARG A 40 2.70 -8.61 1.56
CA ARG A 40 1.60 -8.18 0.68
C ARG A 40 1.76 -6.73 0.26
N MET A 41 1.28 -6.42 -0.96
CA MET A 41 1.17 -5.07 -1.49
C MET A 41 -0.28 -4.74 -1.81
N PHE A 42 -0.67 -3.48 -1.61
CA PHE A 42 -2.00 -2.96 -1.90
C PHE A 42 -1.90 -1.71 -2.77
N LEU A 43 -2.75 -1.62 -3.80
CA LEU A 43 -3.00 -0.39 -4.53
C LEU A 43 -4.36 0.17 -4.12
N GLN A 44 -4.35 1.40 -3.60
CA GLN A 44 -5.53 1.98 -2.96
C GLN A 44 -5.73 3.44 -3.34
N VAL A 45 -7.00 3.84 -3.42
CA VAL A 45 -7.44 5.22 -3.61
C VAL A 45 -8.42 5.60 -2.51
N PHE A 46 -8.28 6.81 -1.98
CA PHE A 46 -9.26 7.35 -1.05
C PHE A 46 -10.43 7.93 -1.86
N GLU A 47 -11.66 7.52 -1.52
CA GLU A 47 -12.91 7.95 -2.15
C GLU A 47 -13.65 8.89 -1.18
N PRO A 48 -13.49 10.24 -1.29
CA PRO A 48 -14.01 11.17 -0.29
C PRO A 48 -15.53 11.16 -0.16
N ASP A 49 -16.23 11.00 -1.29
CA ASP A 49 -17.69 11.00 -1.37
C ASP A 49 -18.30 9.74 -0.75
N LEU A 50 -17.59 8.62 -0.83
CA LEU A 50 -17.99 7.34 -0.22
C LEU A 50 -17.49 7.23 1.23
N GLY A 51 -16.53 8.07 1.63
CA GLY A 51 -15.91 7.99 2.93
C GLY A 51 -15.16 6.67 3.15
N ALA A 52 -14.53 6.13 2.10
CA ALA A 52 -13.92 4.81 2.11
C ALA A 52 -12.51 4.83 1.49
N MET A 53 -11.67 3.88 1.88
CA MET A 53 -10.50 3.49 1.08
C MET A 53 -10.95 2.40 0.10
N ARG A 54 -10.83 2.66 -1.20
CA ARG A 54 -11.02 1.66 -2.24
C ARG A 54 -9.70 0.94 -2.49
N THR A 55 -9.70 -0.37 -2.38
CA THR A 55 -8.59 -1.22 -2.83
C THR A 55 -8.87 -1.67 -4.25
N LEU A 56 -7.91 -1.44 -5.15
CA LEU A 56 -7.99 -1.72 -6.59
C LEU A 56 -7.23 -3.00 -6.96
N SER A 57 -6.16 -3.30 -6.24
CA SER A 57 -5.38 -4.52 -6.44
C SER A 57 -4.66 -4.93 -5.15
N ILE A 58 -4.49 -6.24 -5.00
CA ILE A 58 -3.76 -6.87 -3.91
C ILE A 58 -2.78 -7.86 -4.53
N ALA A 59 -1.56 -7.92 -4.02
CA ALA A 59 -0.58 -8.92 -4.46
C ALA A 59 0.23 -9.49 -3.31
N THR A 60 0.60 -10.76 -3.44
CA THR A 60 1.58 -11.48 -2.63
C THR A 60 2.67 -12.04 -3.55
N ALA A 61 3.64 -12.75 -2.98
CA ALA A 61 4.62 -13.49 -3.76
C ALA A 61 3.98 -14.62 -4.60
N GLU A 62 2.82 -15.13 -4.20
CA GLU A 62 2.16 -16.23 -4.92
C GLU A 62 1.42 -15.74 -6.17
N GLY A 63 0.86 -14.53 -6.13
CA GLY A 63 0.18 -13.92 -7.26
C GLY A 63 -0.45 -12.57 -6.91
N GLY A 64 -1.13 -11.98 -7.89
CA GLY A 64 -1.89 -10.75 -7.72
C GLY A 64 -3.33 -10.90 -8.20
N GLU A 65 -4.21 -10.06 -7.66
CA GLU A 65 -5.61 -9.98 -8.03
C GLU A 65 -6.06 -8.51 -8.17
N LYS A 66 -6.89 -8.22 -9.18
CA LYS A 66 -7.67 -6.97 -9.25
C LYS A 66 -8.93 -7.12 -8.42
N VAL A 67 -9.19 -6.13 -7.57
CA VAL A 67 -10.34 -6.14 -6.66
C VAL A 67 -11.06 -4.79 -6.72
N ASP A 68 -12.29 -4.73 -6.23
CA ASP A 68 -13.01 -3.48 -5.97
C ASP A 68 -13.64 -3.55 -4.57
N LEU A 69 -12.79 -3.34 -3.56
CA LEU A 69 -13.17 -3.46 -2.16
C LEU A 69 -13.18 -2.09 -1.51
N LEU A 70 -14.34 -1.70 -0.99
CA LEU A 70 -14.54 -0.46 -0.26
C LEU A 70 -14.43 -0.73 1.24
N THR A 71 -13.32 -0.32 1.85
CA THR A 71 -13.18 -0.31 3.31
C THR A 71 -13.80 0.98 3.85
N PRO A 72 -14.94 0.92 4.56
CA PRO A 72 -15.56 2.10 5.14
C PRO A 72 -14.63 2.70 6.20
N LEU A 73 -14.51 4.03 6.22
CA LEU A 73 -13.70 4.72 7.23
C LEU A 73 -14.57 5.44 8.25
N ALA A 74 -14.18 5.33 9.52
CA ALA A 74 -14.79 6.13 10.57
C ALA A 74 -14.64 7.64 10.28
N GLU A 75 -15.59 8.46 10.74
CA GLU A 75 -15.58 9.92 10.53
C GLU A 75 -14.27 10.58 10.98
N GLN A 76 -13.78 10.22 12.16
CA GLN A 76 -12.51 10.72 12.68
C GLN A 76 -11.31 10.37 11.76
N THR A 77 -11.34 9.18 11.16
CA THR A 77 -10.33 8.70 10.22
C THR A 77 -10.38 9.47 8.91
N ARG A 78 -11.59 9.75 8.39
CA ARG A 78 -11.81 10.60 7.21
C ARG A 78 -11.29 12.03 7.44
N ASP A 79 -11.56 12.62 8.60
CA ASP A 79 -11.07 13.96 8.94
C ASP A 79 -9.54 14.02 9.03
N ARG A 80 -8.91 12.95 9.51
CA ARG A 80 -7.44 12.84 9.52
C ARG A 80 -6.88 12.81 8.11
N ILE A 81 -7.51 12.11 7.15
CA ILE A 81 -7.09 12.12 5.74
C ILE A 81 -7.25 13.52 5.15
N ARG A 82 -8.40 14.19 5.37
CA ARG A 82 -8.65 15.55 4.86
C ARG A 82 -7.64 16.57 5.39
N ARG A 83 -7.40 16.59 6.70
CA ARG A 83 -6.39 17.47 7.33
C ARG A 83 -4.99 17.25 6.77
N ARG A 84 -4.68 16.00 6.47
CA ARG A 84 -3.38 15.59 5.93
C ARG A 84 -3.20 15.94 4.46
N ALA A 85 -4.24 15.78 3.64
CA ALA A 85 -4.22 16.18 2.24
C ALA A 85 -3.97 17.69 2.05
N ALA A 86 -4.37 18.52 3.01
CA ALA A 86 -4.16 19.97 2.98
C ALA A 86 -2.73 20.41 3.38
N ALA A 87 -1.90 19.50 3.91
CA ALA A 87 -0.53 19.78 4.30
C ALA A 87 0.46 19.19 3.27
N ALA A 88 1.64 19.79 3.12
CA ALA A 88 2.74 19.16 2.39
C ALA A 88 3.10 17.84 3.09
N GLN A 89 2.73 16.72 2.47
CA GLN A 89 2.86 15.38 3.04
C GLN A 89 4.20 14.74 2.63
N GLU A 90 4.72 13.85 3.47
CA GLU A 90 5.76 12.91 3.07
C GLU A 90 5.18 11.88 2.07
N ASP A 91 5.82 11.77 0.91
CA ASP A 91 5.42 10.83 -0.15
C ASP A 91 5.63 9.37 0.26
N VAL A 92 6.57 9.10 1.17
CA VAL A 92 6.89 7.76 1.68
C VAL A 92 6.90 7.79 3.20
N VAL A 93 6.14 6.91 3.85
CA VAL A 93 6.07 6.80 5.31
C VAL A 93 6.15 5.33 5.73
N VAL A 94 6.98 5.05 6.75
CA VAL A 94 7.01 3.77 7.46
C VAL A 94 6.14 3.87 8.70
N ILE A 95 5.22 2.91 8.86
CA ILE A 95 4.30 2.78 9.98
C ILE A 95 4.61 1.45 10.65
N ASP A 96 5.39 1.46 11.73
CA ASP A 96 5.88 0.23 12.37
C ASP A 96 4.76 -0.65 12.95
N SER A 97 3.58 -0.09 13.20
CA SER A 97 2.40 -0.81 13.69
C SER A 97 1.13 -0.11 13.24
N GLU A 98 0.13 -0.89 12.84
CA GLU A 98 -1.17 -0.41 12.40
C GLU A 98 -1.88 0.48 13.45
N ASP A 99 -1.64 0.26 14.74
CA ASP A 99 -2.23 1.04 15.83
C ASP A 99 -1.78 2.52 15.81
N ARG A 100 -0.65 2.83 15.17
CA ARG A 100 -0.16 4.21 15.01
C ARG A 100 -0.92 4.98 13.92
N ASN A 101 -1.68 4.28 13.08
CA ASN A 101 -2.43 4.88 11.99
C ASN A 101 -3.85 4.27 11.85
N PRO A 102 -4.90 4.98 12.30
CA PRO A 102 -6.29 4.53 12.21
C PRO A 102 -6.72 4.13 10.79
N VAL A 103 -6.22 4.82 9.75
CA VAL A 103 -6.49 4.45 8.35
C VAL A 103 -5.92 3.08 8.03
N ALA A 104 -4.67 2.84 8.43
CA ALA A 104 -4.01 1.56 8.20
C ALA A 104 -4.66 0.44 9.02
N ARG A 105 -5.04 0.71 10.28
CA ARG A 105 -5.73 -0.24 11.14
C ARG A 105 -7.09 -0.68 10.57
N GLU A 106 -7.96 0.27 10.24
CA GLU A 106 -9.28 -0.04 9.67
C GLU A 106 -9.15 -0.79 8.34
N MET A 107 -8.20 -0.37 7.49
CA MET A 107 -7.87 -1.05 6.23
C MET A 107 -7.39 -2.48 6.45
N LEU A 108 -6.36 -2.70 7.27
CA LEU A 108 -5.79 -4.03 7.49
C LEU A 108 -6.81 -4.97 8.14
N HIS A 109 -7.56 -4.50 9.14
CA HIS A 109 -8.59 -5.30 9.80
C HIS A 109 -9.70 -5.72 8.83
N PHE A 110 -10.11 -4.84 7.91
CA PHE A 110 -11.08 -5.18 6.87
C PHE A 110 -10.57 -6.32 5.98
N HIS A 111 -9.27 -6.36 5.69
CA HIS A 111 -8.62 -7.44 4.92
C HIS A 111 -8.22 -8.65 5.77
N GLY A 112 -8.65 -8.72 7.04
CA GLY A 112 -8.34 -9.83 7.95
C GLY A 112 -6.87 -9.87 8.41
N LEU A 113 -6.15 -8.76 8.28
CA LEU A 113 -4.75 -8.62 8.68
C LEU A 113 -4.61 -7.87 10.00
N GLN A 114 -3.67 -8.33 10.83
CA GLN A 114 -3.32 -7.75 12.13
C GLN A 114 -1.83 -7.94 12.39
N GLY A 115 -1.24 -7.09 13.24
CA GLY A 115 0.16 -7.12 13.62
C GLY A 115 1.11 -6.79 12.47
N SER A 116 0.74 -5.84 11.60
CA SER A 116 1.49 -5.54 10.37
C SER A 116 2.15 -4.17 10.42
N SER A 117 3.40 -4.10 9.98
CA SER A 117 4.04 -2.83 9.61
C SER A 117 3.69 -2.45 8.17
N ILE A 118 3.63 -1.14 7.87
CA ILE A 118 3.26 -0.65 6.55
C ILE A 118 4.33 0.30 6.02
N LEU A 119 4.85 0.02 4.82
CA LEU A 119 5.51 1.01 3.98
C LEU A 119 4.46 1.60 3.03
N ARG A 120 4.12 2.88 3.22
CA ARG A 120 3.10 3.55 2.41
C ARG A 120 3.76 4.60 1.52
N MET A 121 3.68 4.38 0.21
CA MET A 121 4.01 5.37 -0.81
C MET A 121 2.73 6.00 -1.36
N ARG A 122 2.67 7.33 -1.40
CA ARG A 122 1.63 8.08 -2.10
C ARG A 122 2.03 8.19 -3.57
N LEU A 123 1.13 7.82 -4.46
CA LEU A 123 1.24 8.14 -5.88
C LEU A 123 0.60 9.51 -6.10
N ALA A 124 1.43 10.52 -6.38
CA ALA A 124 0.96 11.84 -6.80
C ALA A 124 0.77 11.86 -8.31
N THR A 125 -0.31 12.46 -8.78
CA THR A 125 -0.52 12.84 -10.19
C THR A 125 -0.28 14.34 -10.33
#